data_AF-A0A2P6RJ73-F1
#
_entry.id   AF-A0A2P6RJ73-F1
#
_cell.length_a   1.000
_cell.length_b   1.000
_cell.length_c   1.000
_cell.angle_alpha   90.00
_cell.angle_beta   90.00
_cell.angle_gamma   90.00
#
_symmetry.space_group_name_H-M   'P 1'
#
loop_
_entity.id
_entity.type
_entity.pdbx_description
1 polymer ?
#
loop_
_entity_poly.entity_id
_entity_poly.type
_entity_poly.pdbx_seq_one_letter_code
_entity_poly.pdbx_strand_id
1 'polypeptide(L)'
;MESDSLEVISCINNPISKCNWKIFPLLKEIRQKALLFANARWEWIPRKANAAAHLTASLAKKEVGLQRWVDRPPPSLLRVLRSDGLPGPP
;
A
#
# COMPACT_ATOMS: atom_id res chain seq x y z
N MET A 1 12.84 3.14 -9.51
CA MET A 1 11.53 3.29 -8.85
C MET A 1 11.58 4.55 -8.01
N GLU A 2 10.52 5.34 -8.07
CA GLU A 2 10.45 6.64 -7.42
C GLU A 2 9.35 6.63 -6.36
N SER A 3 9.57 7.32 -5.25
CA SER A 3 8.56 7.51 -4.20
C SER A 3 8.80 8.82 -3.47
N ASP A 4 7.74 9.43 -2.96
CA ASP A 4 7.83 10.64 -2.15
C ASP A 4 7.92 10.36 -0.64
N SER A 5 7.93 9.09 -0.24
CA SER A 5 8.16 8.70 1.14
C SER A 5 9.65 8.56 1.43
N LEU A 6 10.22 9.57 2.09
CA LEU A 6 11.63 9.59 2.48
C LEU A 6 11.96 8.45 3.44
N GLU A 7 11.06 8.12 4.38
CA GLU A 7 11.22 7.01 5.32
C GLU A 7 11.40 5.69 4.57
N VAL A 8 10.54 5.41 3.59
CA VAL A 8 10.58 4.17 2.80
C VAL A 8 11.85 4.11 1.95
N ILE A 9 12.18 5.17 1.21
CA ILE A 9 13.38 5.19 0.36
C ILE A 9 14.65 5.07 1.19
N SER A 10 14.74 5.79 2.31
CA SER A 10 15.87 5.67 3.25
C SER A 10 16.00 4.23 3.76
N CYS A 11 14.89 3.59 4.11
CA CYS A 11 14.87 2.21 4.59
C CYS A 11 15.20 1.14 3.56
N ILE A 12 14.89 1.39 2.28
CA ILE A 12 15.27 0.48 1.20
C ILE A 12 16.77 0.57 0.95
N ASN A 13 17.32 1.79 0.92
CA ASN A 13 18.72 2.05 0.60
C ASN A 13 19.70 1.78 1.78
N ASN A 14 19.21 1.71 3.02
CA ASN A 14 20.02 1.50 4.22
C ASN A 14 19.72 0.15 4.92
N PRO A 15 20.55 -0.27 5.89
CA PRO A 15 20.25 -1.44 6.72
C PRO A 15 18.92 -1.30 7.48
N ILE A 16 18.19 -2.42 7.58
CA ILE A 16 16.82 -2.45 8.13
C ILE A 16 16.77 -2.11 9.63
N SER A 17 17.91 -2.19 10.34
CA SER A 17 18.00 -1.95 11.78
C SER A 17 17.57 -0.55 12.22
N LYS A 18 17.54 0.44 11.31
CA LYS A 18 17.09 1.81 11.58
C LYS A 18 15.65 2.09 11.14
N CYS A 19 14.96 1.07 10.63
CA CYS A 19 13.64 1.22 10.05
C CYS A 19 12.52 1.00 11.05
N ASN A 20 11.42 1.70 10.80
CA ASN A 20 10.18 1.48 11.53
C ASN A 20 9.71 0.03 11.34
N TRP A 21 9.52 -0.68 12.44
CA TRP A 21 9.13 -2.10 12.42
C TRP A 21 7.78 -2.32 11.72
N LYS A 22 6.89 -1.31 11.70
CA LYS A 22 5.58 -1.41 11.04
C LYS A 22 5.69 -1.64 9.53
N ILE A 23 6.73 -1.11 8.89
CA ILE A 23 6.96 -1.26 7.44
C ILE A 23 7.89 -2.43 7.12
N PHE A 24 8.43 -3.11 8.13
CA PHE A 24 9.38 -4.21 7.96
C PHE A 24 8.88 -5.32 7.02
N PRO A 25 7.64 -5.85 7.16
CA PRO A 25 7.16 -6.90 6.28
C PRO A 25 7.16 -6.48 4.81
N LEU A 26 6.75 -5.24 4.55
CA LEU A 26 6.73 -4.65 3.21
C LEU A 26 8.15 -4.49 2.65
N LEU A 27 9.10 -4.00 3.45
CA LEU A 27 10.50 -3.85 3.03
C LEU A 27 11.15 -5.19 2.67
N LYS A 28 10.85 -6.25 3.43
CA LYS A 28 11.34 -7.60 3.15
C LYS A 28 10.83 -8.09 1.79
N GLU A 29 9.53 -7.91 1.52
CA GLU A 29 8.93 -8.29 0.25
C GLU A 29 9.50 -7.50 -0.93
N ILE A 30 9.67 -6.17 -0.78
CA ILE A 30 10.27 -5.30 -1.80
C ILE A 30 11.68 -5.81 -2.15
N ARG A 31 12.51 -6.11 -1.15
CA ARG A 31 13.87 -6.61 -1.38
C ARG A 31 13.88 -7.97 -2.07
N GLN A 32 13.00 -8.89 -1.67
CA GLN A 32 12.86 -10.18 -2.34
C GLN A 32 12.49 -10.03 -3.81
N LYS A 33 11.54 -9.15 -4.12
CA LYS A 33 11.15 -8.87 -5.52
C LYS A 33 12.25 -8.13 -6.28
N ALA A 34 13.03 -7.28 -5.62
CA ALA A 34 14.15 -6.57 -6.24
C ALA A 34 15.22 -7.53 -6.80
N LEU A 35 15.39 -8.71 -6.20
CA LEU A 35 16.30 -9.76 -6.69
C LEU A 35 15.92 -10.31 -8.07
N LEU A 36 14.66 -10.11 -8.50
CA LEU A 36 14.20 -10.52 -9.84
C LEU A 36 14.71 -9.59 -10.95
N PHE A 37 15.24 -8.42 -10.59
CA PHE A 37 15.76 -7.44 -11.54
C PHE A 37 17.28 -7.42 -11.47
N ALA A 38 17.94 -7.30 -12.64
CA ALA A 38 19.39 -7.18 -12.70
C ALA A 38 19.92 -5.94 -11.95
N ASN A 39 19.13 -4.87 -11.92
CA ASN A 39 19.40 -3.68 -11.13
C ASN A 39 18.09 -3.00 -10.72
N ALA A 40 17.96 -2.59 -9.47
CA ALA A 40 16.83 -1.84 -8.95
C ALA A 40 17.35 -0.59 -8.23
N ARG A 41 17.06 0.59 -8.80
CA ARG A 41 17.35 1.89 -8.19
C ARG A 41 16.12 2.46 -7.49
N TRP A 42 16.31 3.06 -6.32
CA TRP A 42 15.25 3.62 -5.49
C TRP A 42 15.57 5.07 -5.19
N GLU A 43 14.71 5.96 -5.65
CA GLU A 43 14.93 7.39 -5.58
C GLU A 43 13.78 8.10 -4.89
N TRP A 44 14.13 9.06 -4.03
CA TRP A 44 13.15 9.93 -3.43
C TRP A 44 12.84 11.08 -4.37
N ILE A 45 11.55 11.35 -4.57
CA ILE A 45 11.09 12.48 -5.39
C ILE A 45 10.15 13.39 -4.59
N PRO A 46 10.08 14.69 -4.89
CA PRO A 46 9.11 15.57 -4.26
C PRO A 46 7.66 15.11 -4.54
N ARG A 47 6.75 15.30 -3.58
CA ARG A 47 5.31 14.99 -3.72
C ARG A 47 4.69 15.55 -5.01
N LYS A 48 5.14 16.73 -5.47
CA LYS A 48 4.68 17.35 -6.73
C LYS A 48 5.02 16.49 -7.95
N ALA A 49 6.21 15.88 -7.97
CA ALA A 49 6.60 14.95 -9.03
C ALA A 49 5.86 13.61 -8.91
N ASN A 50 5.53 13.18 -7.69
CA ASN A 50 4.73 11.96 -7.43
C ASN A 50 3.20 12.19 -7.50
N ALA A 51 2.74 13.28 -8.13
CA ALA A 51 1.34 13.68 -8.12
C ALA A 51 0.41 12.62 -8.74
N ALA A 52 0.84 11.96 -9.81
CA ALA A 52 0.05 10.91 -10.46
C ALA A 52 -0.24 9.73 -9.52
N ALA A 53 0.79 9.22 -8.83
CA ALA A 53 0.61 8.13 -7.87
C ALA A 53 -0.25 8.58 -6.67
N HIS A 54 -0.05 9.81 -6.20
CA HIS A 54 -0.85 10.39 -5.11
C HIS A 54 -2.33 10.49 -5.47
N LEU A 55 -2.66 10.95 -6.68
CA LEU A 55 -4.03 11.04 -7.17
C LEU A 55 -4.67 9.67 -7.27
N THR A 56 -3.98 8.70 -7.88
CA THR A 56 -4.46 7.31 -8.01
C THR A 56 -4.70 6.68 -6.64
N ALA A 57 -3.77 6.81 -5.70
CA ALA A 57 -3.93 6.31 -4.34
C ALA A 57 -5.10 6.99 -3.61
N SER A 58 -5.30 8.29 -3.82
CA SER A 58 -6.40 9.05 -3.23
C SER A 58 -7.76 8.64 -3.81
N LEU A 59 -7.84 8.37 -5.11
CA LEU A 59 -9.04 7.83 -5.75
C LEU A 59 -9.34 6.43 -5.21
N ALA A 60 -8.36 5.53 -5.20
CA ALA A 60 -8.53 4.18 -4.64
C ALA A 60 -8.96 4.21 -3.17
N LYS A 61 -8.41 5.13 -2.37
CA LYS A 61 -8.83 5.31 -0.97
C LYS A 61 -10.28 5.77 -0.86
N LYS A 62 -10.75 6.64 -1.76
CA LYS A 62 -12.16 7.06 -1.82
C LYS A 62 -13.09 5.91 -2.22
N GLU A 63 -12.65 5.03 -3.12
CA GLU A 63 -13.41 3.84 -3.53
C GLU A 63 -13.69 2.89 -2.36
N VAL A 64 -12.78 2.83 -1.38
CA VAL A 64 -12.91 1.99 -0.18
C VAL A 64 -13.30 2.78 1.08
N GLY A 65 -13.77 4.02 0.93
CA GLY A 65 -14.23 4.85 2.04
C GLY A 65 -15.67 4.52 2.46
N LEU A 66 -16.03 4.84 3.72
CA LEU A 66 -17.35 4.57 4.31
C LEU A 66 -18.53 4.98 3.41
N GLN A 67 -18.38 6.08 2.68
CA GLN A 67 -19.40 6.61 1.76
C GLN A 67 -19.76 5.63 0.63
N ARG A 68 -18.84 4.76 0.21
CA ARG A 68 -19.10 3.74 -0.80
C ARG A 68 -19.29 2.35 -0.22
N TRP A 69 -19.21 2.15 1.10
CA TRP A 69 -19.39 0.82 1.71
C TRP A 69 -20.81 0.29 1.58
N VAL A 70 -21.81 1.18 1.48
CA VAL A 70 -23.21 0.79 1.26
C VAL A 70 -23.35 0.07 -0.08
N ASP A 71 -22.78 0.63 -1.15
CA ASP A 71 -22.87 0.06 -2.51
C ASP A 71 -21.76 -0.95 -2.81
N ARG A 72 -20.59 -0.80 -2.17
CA ARG A 72 -19.38 -1.58 -2.42
C ARG A 72 -18.58 -1.77 -1.12
N PRO A 73 -19.04 -2.66 -0.23
CA PRO A 73 -18.34 -2.95 1.02
C PRO A 73 -16.94 -3.51 0.76
N PRO A 74 -15.95 -3.19 1.60
CA PRO A 74 -14.60 -3.68 1.41
C PRO A 74 -14.56 -5.21 1.51
N PRO A 75 -13.64 -5.87 0.79
CA PRO A 75 -13.55 -7.34 0.77
C PRO A 75 -13.39 -7.98 2.16
N SER A 76 -12.75 -7.27 3.10
CA SER A 76 -12.60 -7.70 4.48
C SER A 76 -13.95 -7.76 5.21
N LEU A 77 -14.84 -6.78 5.00
CA LEU A 77 -16.19 -6.75 5.58
C LEU A 77 -17.09 -7.81 4.92
N LEU A 78 -17.03 -7.94 3.59
CA LEU A 78 -17.74 -9.00 2.87
C LEU A 78 -17.33 -10.39 3.36
N ARG A 79 -16.04 -10.59 3.66
CA ARG A 79 -15.54 -11.85 4.20
C ARG A 79 -16.12 -12.15 5.58
N VAL A 80 -16.20 -11.15 6.47
CA VAL A 80 -16.83 -11.27 7.79
C VAL A 80 -18.33 -11.57 7.66
N LEU A 81 -19.06 -10.79 6.87
CA LEU A 81 -20.49 -11.01 6.65
C LEU A 81 -20.81 -12.38 6.04
N ARG A 82 -19.97 -12.87 5.13
CA ARG A 82 -20.09 -14.21 4.54
C ARG A 82 -19.73 -15.32 5.52
N SER A 83 -18.76 -15.11 6.41
CA SER A 83 -18.39 -16.10 7.42
C SER A 83 -19.36 -16.15 8.60
N ASP A 84 -20.02 -15.03 8.92
CA ASP A 84 -20.94 -14.91 10.06
C ASP A 84 -22.35 -15.48 9.76
N GLY A 85 -22.59 -16.01 8.54
CA GLY A 85 -23.80 -16.76 8.22
C GLY A 85 -25.10 -15.94 8.27
N LEU A 86 -25.03 -14.61 8.23
CA LEU A 86 -26.23 -13.78 8.19
C LEU A 86 -26.90 -13.94 6.82
N PRO A 87 -28.20 -14.33 6.77
CA PRO A 87 -28.92 -14.35 5.51
C PRO A 87 -28.92 -12.94 4.95
N GLY A 88 -28.50 -12.80 3.68
CA GLY A 88 -28.54 -11.52 2.98
C GLY A 88 -29.97 -10.96 2.99
N PRO A 89 -30.13 -9.62 3.01
CA PRO A 89 -31.46 -9.03 2.99
C PRO A 89 -32.20 -9.40 1.69
N PRO A 90 -33.54 -9.48 1.74
CA PRO A 90 -34.40 -9.93 0.64
C PRO A 90 -34.33 -9.06 -0.62
#